data_AF-A0A679JNB5-F1
#
_entry.id   AF-A0A679JNB5-F1
#
_cell.length_a   1.000
_cell.length_b   1.000
_cell.length_c   1.000
_cell.angle_alpha   90.00
_cell.angle_beta   90.00
_cell.angle_gamma   90.00
#
_symmetry.space_group_name_H-M   'P 1'
#
loop_
_entity.id
_entity.type
_entity.pdbx_description
1 polymer ?
#
loop_
_entity_poly.entity_id
_entity_poly.type
_entity_poly.pdbx_seq_one_letter_code
_entity_poly.pdbx_strand_id
1 'polypeptide(L)'
;MKEELQSKLVEILGSIQTAAGKAGDFAMTQLPDIAQSYVVYGRISSFVLLVLCAMAAAAFSYIALRYGWGNQEAVVKREIWSIFNGDWLGHRIAAAWLGSIGAVLFWVATFANLSTAMLVWFAPKVWLLKEIASLVGR
;
A
#
# COMPACT_ATOMS: atom_id res chain seq x y z
N MET A 1 15.67 47.87 -39.97
CA MET A 1 14.59 47.70 -38.95
C MET A 1 13.67 46.50 -39.22
N LYS A 2 12.89 46.42 -40.32
CA LYS A 2 12.01 45.24 -40.55
C LYS A 2 12.76 43.92 -40.73
N GLU A 3 13.87 43.94 -41.46
CA GLU A 3 14.70 42.75 -41.70
C GLU A 3 15.46 42.28 -40.44
N GLU A 4 15.98 43.20 -39.63
CA GLU A 4 16.59 42.87 -38.32
C GLU A 4 15.57 42.27 -37.33
N LEU A 5 14.34 42.79 -37.33
CA LEU A 5 13.24 42.25 -36.52
C LEU A 5 12.86 40.83 -36.94
N GLN A 6 12.76 40.56 -38.25
CA GLN A 6 12.52 39.21 -38.74
C GLN A 6 13.69 38.25 -38.43
N SER A 7 14.93 38.72 -38.56
CA SER A 7 16.12 37.94 -38.21
C SER A 7 16.13 37.55 -36.73
N LYS A 8 15.83 38.50 -35.83
CA LYS A 8 15.73 38.26 -34.38
C LYS A 8 14.59 37.29 -34.03
N LEU A 9 13.48 37.36 -34.74
CA LEU A 9 12.33 36.47 -34.52
C LEU A 9 12.65 35.03 -34.91
N VAL A 10 13.34 34.81 -36.04
CA VAL A 10 13.80 33.49 -36.48
C VAL A 10 14.84 32.93 -35.51
N GLU A 11 15.74 33.77 -35.01
CA GLU A 11 16.74 33.40 -33.98
C GLU A 11 16.05 32.93 -32.68
N ILE A 12 15.03 33.66 -32.21
CA ILE A 12 14.25 33.29 -31.02
C ILE A 12 13.47 31.99 -31.28
N LEU A 13 12.77 31.86 -32.41
CA LEU A 13 12.05 30.63 -32.79
C LEU A 13 12.98 29.42 -32.87
N GLY A 14 14.18 29.58 -33.45
CA GLY A 14 15.20 28.55 -33.50
C GLY A 14 15.70 28.16 -32.11
N SER A 15 15.88 29.14 -31.21
CA SER A 15 16.25 28.89 -29.81
C SER A 15 15.16 28.15 -29.04
N ILE A 16 13.88 28.47 -29.27
CA ILE A 16 12.73 27.79 -28.67
C ILE A 16 12.63 26.36 -29.19
N GLN A 17 12.79 26.14 -30.51
CA GLN A 17 12.76 24.82 -31.10
C GLN A 17 13.92 23.95 -30.60
N THR A 18 15.12 24.53 -30.48
CA THR A 18 16.30 23.84 -29.93
C THR A 18 16.11 23.54 -28.44
N ALA A 19 15.53 24.45 -27.67
CA ALA A 19 15.21 24.24 -26.26
C ALA A 19 14.11 23.16 -26.09
N ALA A 20 13.09 23.16 -26.95
CA ALA A 20 12.05 22.14 -26.97
C ALA A 20 12.61 20.76 -27.36
N GLY A 21 13.50 20.70 -28.35
CA GLY A 21 14.23 19.48 -28.72
C GLY A 21 15.07 18.95 -27.55
N LYS A 22 15.85 19.82 -26.90
CA LYS A 22 16.63 19.46 -25.70
C LYS A 22 15.76 19.03 -24.52
N ALA A 23 14.60 19.65 -24.32
CA ALA A 23 13.63 19.24 -23.31
C ALA A 23 13.01 17.86 -23.64
N GLY A 24 12.76 17.59 -24.91
CA GLY A 24 12.32 16.28 -25.40
C GLY A 24 13.39 15.20 -25.20
N ASP A 25 14.63 15.49 -25.58
CA ASP A 25 15.77 14.58 -25.38
C ASP A 25 16.05 14.34 -23.89
N PHE A 26 15.88 15.37 -23.06
CA PHE A 26 15.95 15.27 -21.61
C PHE A 26 14.82 14.38 -21.06
N ALA A 27 13.57 14.58 -21.50
CA ALA A 27 12.47 13.73 -21.09
C ALA A 27 12.71 12.26 -21.50
N MET A 28 13.18 12.02 -22.74
CA MET A 28 13.45 10.67 -23.23
C MET A 28 14.62 9.98 -22.50
N THR A 29 15.59 10.74 -22.01
CA THR A 29 16.71 10.20 -21.20
C THR A 29 16.33 9.99 -19.74
N GLN A 30 15.45 10.81 -19.18
CA GLN A 30 15.04 10.74 -17.77
C GLN A 30 13.84 9.81 -17.53
N LEU A 31 12.96 9.62 -18.52
CA LEU A 31 11.77 8.78 -18.42
C LEU A 31 12.05 7.34 -17.95
N PRO A 32 13.10 6.64 -18.46
CA PRO A 32 13.41 5.30 -17.99
C PRO A 32 13.78 5.25 -16.50
N ASP A 33 14.56 6.22 -16.03
CA ASP A 33 15.02 6.29 -14.65
C ASP A 33 13.87 6.62 -13.69
N ILE A 34 13.02 7.58 -14.06
CA ILE A 34 11.80 7.92 -13.31
C ILE A 34 10.85 6.72 -13.25
N ALA A 35 10.65 6.01 -14.37
CA ALA A 35 9.79 4.82 -14.42
C ALA A 35 10.33 3.69 -13.52
N GLN A 36 11.65 3.46 -13.53
CA GLN A 36 12.27 2.48 -12.64
C GLN A 36 12.13 2.87 -11.17
N SER A 37 12.42 4.12 -10.83
CA SER A 37 12.25 4.67 -9.47
C SER A 37 10.80 4.52 -8.99
N TYR A 38 9.83 4.76 -9.87
CA TYR A 38 8.41 4.61 -9.57
C TYR A 38 8.00 3.14 -9.34
N VAL A 39 8.54 2.20 -10.12
CA VAL A 39 8.34 0.76 -9.89
C VAL A 39 8.94 0.33 -8.54
N VAL A 40 10.13 0.81 -8.20
CA VAL A 40 10.76 0.52 -6.90
C VAL A 40 9.91 1.05 -5.75
N TYR A 41 9.41 2.28 -5.88
CA TYR A 41 8.46 2.86 -4.92
C TYR A 41 7.19 2.01 -4.79
N GLY A 42 6.61 1.56 -5.91
CA GLY A 42 5.45 0.67 -5.93
C GLY A 42 5.71 -0.65 -5.18
N ARG A 43 6.90 -1.24 -5.36
CA ARG A 43 7.30 -2.49 -4.68
C ARG A 43 7.38 -2.29 -3.18
N ILE A 44 8.07 -1.23 -2.75
CA ILE A 44 8.29 -0.93 -1.33
C ILE A 44 6.96 -0.60 -0.65
N SER A 45 6.16 0.29 -1.23
CA SER A 45 4.88 0.69 -0.64
C SER A 45 3.90 -0.48 -0.52
N SER A 46 3.78 -1.30 -1.57
CA SER A 46 2.94 -2.50 -1.54
C SER A 46 3.43 -3.52 -0.51
N PHE A 47 4.76 -3.70 -0.39
CA PHE A 47 5.36 -4.61 0.57
C PHE A 47 5.14 -4.13 2.01
N VAL A 48 5.37 -2.85 2.29
CA VAL A 48 5.17 -2.25 3.62
C VAL A 48 3.72 -2.42 4.06
N LEU A 49 2.76 -2.10 3.18
CA LEU A 49 1.34 -2.25 3.47
C LEU A 49 0.97 -3.72 3.75
N LEU A 50 1.45 -4.65 2.92
CA LEU A 50 1.18 -6.07 3.08
C LEU A 50 1.74 -6.62 4.39
N VAL A 51 2.96 -6.24 4.75
CA VAL A 51 3.60 -6.63 6.02
C VAL A 51 2.83 -6.07 7.21
N LEU A 52 2.44 -4.79 7.18
CA LEU A 52 1.65 -4.18 8.25
C LEU A 52 0.30 -4.88 8.44
N CYS A 53 -0.42 -5.16 7.35
CA CYS A 53 -1.69 -5.88 7.41
C CYS A 53 -1.51 -7.32 7.93
N ALA A 54 -0.48 -8.03 7.48
CA ALA A 54 -0.20 -9.39 7.92
C ALA A 54 0.21 -9.45 9.41
N MET A 55 1.02 -8.49 9.87
CA MET A 55 1.40 -8.36 11.29
C MET A 55 0.17 -8.08 12.16
N ALA A 56 -0.69 -7.15 11.74
CA ALA A 56 -1.94 -6.86 12.45
C ALA A 56 -2.85 -8.11 12.48
N ALA A 57 -3.02 -8.80 11.36
CA ALA A 57 -3.79 -10.04 11.28
C ALA A 57 -3.25 -11.10 12.25
N ALA A 58 -1.93 -11.31 12.28
CA ALA A 58 -1.29 -12.24 13.20
C ALA A 58 -1.48 -11.85 14.67
N ALA A 59 -1.38 -10.55 15.02
CA ALA A 59 -1.60 -10.06 16.37
C ALA A 59 -3.04 -10.31 16.83
N PHE A 60 -4.02 -9.97 16.00
CA PHE A 60 -5.44 -10.19 16.31
C PHE A 60 -5.78 -11.68 16.37
N SER A 61 -5.23 -12.51 15.47
CA SER A 61 -5.36 -13.96 15.53
C SER A 61 -4.76 -14.53 16.83
N TYR A 62 -3.60 -14.03 17.25
CA TYR A 62 -2.99 -14.45 18.52
C TYR A 62 -3.89 -14.12 19.73
N ILE A 63 -4.46 -12.92 19.76
CA ILE A 63 -5.42 -12.51 20.81
C ILE A 63 -6.65 -13.43 20.76
N ALA A 64 -7.24 -13.66 19.59
CA ALA A 64 -8.39 -14.54 19.42
C ALA A 64 -8.12 -15.97 19.92
N LEU A 65 -6.97 -16.56 19.55
CA LEU A 65 -6.60 -17.91 19.97
C LEU A 65 -6.29 -17.99 21.47
N ARG A 66 -5.58 -17.00 22.02
CA ARG A 66 -5.20 -16.99 23.43
C ARG A 66 -6.40 -16.81 24.36
N TYR A 67 -7.36 -15.96 23.98
CA TYR A 67 -8.55 -15.71 24.80
C TYR A 67 -9.71 -16.66 24.49
N GLY A 68 -9.84 -17.13 23.24
CA GLY A 68 -10.88 -18.04 22.78
C GLY A 68 -10.58 -19.53 23.02
N TRP A 69 -9.33 -19.97 22.85
CA TRP A 69 -8.91 -21.36 23.11
C TRP A 69 -8.15 -21.56 24.43
N GLY A 70 -7.92 -20.49 25.19
CA GLY A 70 -7.25 -20.52 26.48
C GLY A 70 -8.02 -21.31 27.55
N ASN A 71 -7.73 -22.61 27.58
CA ASN A 71 -7.87 -23.59 28.67
C ASN A 71 -9.29 -23.72 29.27
N GLN A 72 -10.15 -24.52 28.64
CA GLN A 72 -11.51 -24.82 29.12
C GLN A 72 -11.54 -25.33 30.57
N GLU A 73 -10.54 -26.10 31.02
CA GLU A 73 -10.47 -26.57 32.41
C GLU A 73 -10.20 -25.46 33.44
N ALA A 74 -9.41 -24.45 33.05
CA ALA A 74 -9.20 -23.26 33.88
C ALA A 74 -10.41 -22.32 33.84
N VAL A 75 -11.22 -22.37 32.78
CA VAL A 75 -12.48 -21.62 32.68
C VAL A 75 -13.50 -22.18 33.66
N VAL A 76 -13.72 -23.50 33.72
CA VAL A 76 -14.69 -24.10 34.66
C VAL A 76 -14.30 -23.86 36.12
N LYS A 77 -13.02 -24.05 36.49
CA LYS A 77 -12.54 -23.73 37.85
C LYS A 77 -12.57 -22.23 38.19
N ARG A 78 -12.40 -21.33 37.21
CA ARG A 78 -12.50 -19.87 37.42
C ARG A 78 -13.92 -19.33 37.32
N GLU A 79 -14.83 -19.99 36.61
CA GLU A 79 -16.23 -19.57 36.50
C GLU A 79 -16.90 -19.59 37.86
N ILE A 80 -16.71 -20.68 38.63
CA ILE A 80 -17.17 -20.80 40.01
C ILE A 80 -16.61 -19.67 40.89
N TRP A 81 -15.37 -19.23 40.65
CA TRP A 81 -14.73 -18.13 41.39
C TRP A 81 -15.16 -16.74 40.90
N SER A 82 -15.53 -16.59 39.63
CA SER A 82 -15.93 -15.33 38.99
C SER A 82 -17.37 -14.91 39.30
N ILE A 83 -18.24 -15.86 39.67
CA ILE A 83 -19.55 -15.57 40.27
C ILE A 83 -19.38 -14.75 41.56
N PHE A 84 -18.25 -14.92 42.26
CA PHE A 84 -17.93 -14.21 43.50
C PHE A 84 -17.14 -12.90 43.32
N ASN A 85 -16.59 -12.60 42.13
CA ASN A 85 -15.63 -11.50 41.94
C ASN A 85 -15.80 -10.84 40.56
N GLY A 86 -16.97 -10.20 40.35
CA GLY A 86 -17.42 -9.56 39.09
C GLY A 86 -16.34 -9.01 38.13
N ASP A 87 -16.63 -9.19 36.84
CA ASP A 87 -16.02 -8.55 35.65
C ASP A 87 -14.98 -9.34 34.83
N TRP A 88 -14.32 -10.38 35.34
CA TRP A 88 -13.26 -11.07 34.58
C TRP A 88 -13.74 -11.78 33.29
N LEU A 89 -14.95 -12.37 33.31
CA LEU A 89 -15.48 -13.15 32.18
C LEU A 89 -15.86 -12.25 30.99
N GLY A 90 -16.47 -11.09 31.25
CA GLY A 90 -16.88 -10.12 30.22
C GLY A 90 -15.69 -9.58 29.41
N HIS A 91 -14.59 -9.27 30.08
CA HIS A 91 -13.37 -8.78 29.43
C HIS A 91 -12.74 -9.83 28.50
N ARG A 92 -12.74 -11.11 28.89
CA ARG A 92 -12.21 -12.19 28.04
C ARG A 92 -13.08 -12.43 26.80
N ILE A 93 -14.40 -12.46 26.98
CA ILE A 93 -15.34 -12.62 25.87
C ILE A 93 -15.20 -11.43 24.91
N ALA A 94 -15.20 -10.19 25.43
CA ALA A 94 -15.01 -9.00 24.62
C ALA A 94 -13.67 -9.00 23.85
N ALA A 95 -12.56 -9.38 24.50
CA ALA A 95 -11.25 -9.50 23.87
C ALA A 95 -11.19 -10.60 22.80
N ALA A 96 -11.87 -11.74 23.01
CA ALA A 96 -11.95 -12.81 22.02
C ALA A 96 -12.79 -12.38 20.79
N TRP A 97 -13.89 -11.67 20.99
CA TRP A 97 -14.72 -11.13 19.89
C TRP A 97 -13.96 -10.06 19.10
N LEU A 98 -13.37 -9.08 19.77
CA LEU A 98 -12.55 -8.04 19.12
C LEU A 98 -11.35 -8.65 18.39
N GLY A 99 -10.69 -9.64 19.00
CA GLY A 99 -9.62 -10.41 18.39
C GLY A 99 -10.07 -11.11 17.10
N SER A 100 -11.22 -11.77 17.14
CA SER A 100 -11.75 -12.54 16.01
C SER A 100 -12.17 -11.64 14.85
N ILE A 101 -12.91 -10.56 15.15
CA ILE A 101 -13.33 -9.58 14.13
C ILE A 101 -12.12 -8.88 13.52
N GLY A 102 -11.18 -8.42 14.35
CA GLY A 102 -9.94 -7.81 13.90
C GLY A 102 -9.14 -8.74 13.00
N ALA A 103 -9.00 -10.02 13.38
CA ALA A 103 -8.27 -11.01 12.60
C ALA A 103 -8.89 -11.18 11.21
N VAL A 104 -10.22 -11.35 11.13
CA VAL A 104 -10.91 -11.51 9.84
C VAL A 104 -10.71 -10.27 8.96
N LEU A 105 -10.91 -9.07 9.51
CA LEU A 105 -10.75 -7.82 8.76
C LEU A 105 -9.33 -7.66 8.20
N PHE A 106 -8.31 -7.89 9.02
CA PHE A 106 -6.92 -7.74 8.59
C PHE A 106 -6.46 -8.88 7.67
N TRP A 107 -6.98 -10.10 7.79
CA TRP A 107 -6.75 -11.16 6.81
C TRP A 107 -7.36 -10.81 5.46
N VAL A 108 -8.61 -10.36 5.42
CA VAL A 108 -9.27 -9.90 4.18
C VAL A 108 -8.47 -8.76 3.54
N ALA A 109 -8.05 -7.76 4.33
CA ALA A 109 -7.21 -6.67 3.85
C ALA A 109 -5.86 -7.18 3.29
N THR A 110 -5.23 -8.16 3.93
CA THR A 110 -3.98 -8.76 3.47
C THR A 110 -4.16 -9.44 2.10
N PHE A 111 -5.21 -10.26 1.94
CA PHE A 111 -5.50 -10.94 0.68
C PHE A 111 -5.91 -9.98 -0.44
N ALA A 112 -6.65 -8.91 -0.11
CA ALA A 112 -7.00 -7.88 -1.09
C ALA A 112 -5.75 -7.16 -1.63
N ASN A 113 -4.76 -6.88 -0.77
CA ASN A 113 -3.52 -6.22 -1.16
C ASN A 113 -2.48 -7.18 -1.77
N LEU A 114 -2.61 -8.49 -1.54
CA LEU A 114 -1.73 -9.51 -2.11
C LEU A 114 -1.73 -9.47 -3.64
N SER A 115 -2.90 -9.28 -4.27
CA SER A 115 -3.02 -9.19 -5.72
C SER A 115 -2.21 -8.01 -6.29
N THR A 116 -2.32 -6.83 -5.66
CA THR A 116 -1.55 -5.64 -6.04
C THR A 116 -0.05 -5.86 -5.85
N ALA A 117 0.36 -6.43 -4.72
CA ALA A 117 1.75 -6.76 -4.47
C ALA A 117 2.29 -7.75 -5.52
N MET A 118 1.57 -8.83 -5.82
CA MET A 118 1.97 -9.78 -6.88
C MET A 118 2.12 -9.09 -8.23
N LEU A 119 1.20 -8.19 -8.58
CA LEU A 119 1.22 -7.50 -9.86
C LEU A 119 2.44 -6.58 -10.00
N VAL A 120 2.83 -5.88 -8.93
CA VAL A 120 4.01 -5.01 -8.90
C VAL A 120 5.33 -5.80 -8.95
N TRP A 121 5.37 -6.95 -8.29
CA TRP A 121 6.59 -7.75 -8.17
C TRP A 121 6.84 -8.64 -9.40
N PHE A 122 5.81 -9.31 -9.91
CA PHE A 122 5.92 -10.23 -11.06
C PHE A 122 5.71 -9.55 -12.41
N ALA A 123 4.87 -8.51 -12.48
CA ALA A 123 4.54 -7.83 -13.73
C ALA A 123 4.71 -6.29 -13.64
N PRO A 124 5.91 -5.80 -13.29
CA PRO A 124 6.15 -4.37 -13.02
C PRO A 124 5.82 -3.46 -14.21
N LYS A 125 6.03 -3.92 -15.44
CA LYS A 125 5.69 -3.17 -16.66
C LYS A 125 4.18 -3.01 -16.83
N VAL A 126 3.42 -4.07 -16.57
CA VAL A 126 1.94 -4.06 -16.66
C VAL A 126 1.36 -3.21 -15.54
N TRP A 127 1.94 -3.27 -14.34
CA TRP A 127 1.60 -2.39 -13.24
C TRP A 127 1.78 -0.92 -13.59
N LEU A 128 2.96 -0.55 -14.10
CA LEU A 128 3.28 0.82 -14.49
C LEU A 128 2.27 1.34 -15.52
N LEU A 129 1.91 0.53 -16.52
CA LEU A 129 0.91 0.89 -17.53
C LEU A 129 -0.48 1.10 -16.92
N LYS A 130 -0.91 0.25 -15.98
CA LYS A 130 -2.18 0.43 -15.27
C LYS A 130 -2.20 1.71 -14.44
N GLU A 131 -1.09 2.00 -13.77
CA GLU A 131 -0.96 3.19 -12.93
C GLU A 131 -0.98 4.46 -13.78
N ILE A 132 -0.20 4.50 -14.87
CA ILE A 132 -0.24 5.60 -15.85
C ILE A 132 -1.65 5.76 -16.44
N ALA A 133 -2.31 4.67 -16.82
CA ALA A 133 -3.68 4.73 -17.34
C ALA A 133 -4.66 5.30 -16.30
N SER A 134 -4.49 4.99 -15.02
CA SER A 134 -5.31 5.55 -13.94
C SER A 134 -5.06 7.04 -13.68
N LEU A 135 -3.84 7.53 -13.97
CA LEU A 135 -3.46 8.93 -13.83
C LEU A 135 -3.94 9.78 -15.02
N VAL A 136 -4.01 9.21 -16.22
CA VAL A 136 -4.46 9.90 -17.44
C VAL A 136 -5.99 9.80 -17.63
N GLY A 137 -6.61 8.72 -17.13
CA GLY A 137 -8.05 8.49 -17.22
C GLY A 137 -8.89 9.21 -16.17
N ARG A 138 -8.28 10.06 -15.33
CA ARG A 138 -8.95 11.00 -14.42
C ARG A 138 -8.89 12.40 -15.00
#